data_AF-A0AAD7ARY5-F1
#
_entry.id   AF-A0AAD7ARY5-F1
#
_cell.length_a   1.000
_cell.length_b   1.000
_cell.length_c   1.000
_cell.angle_alpha   90.00
_cell.angle_beta   90.00
_cell.angle_gamma   90.00
#
_symmetry.space_group_name_H-M   'P 1'
#
loop_
_entity.id
_entity.type
_entity.pdbx_description
1 polymer ?
#
loop_
_entity_poly.entity_id
_entity_poly.type
_entity_poly.pdbx_seq_one_letter_code
_entity_poly.pdbx_strand_id
1 'polypeptide(L)'
;MGGTVSTTASTTVGAGASSGPIDYFADLAGKPPARQLAALQEMLDIQNAIKEGAENLLNMPIANVLREQLVREQDAAQGRIEAIRKRIQRFTDSVDFTELEDKSPAEQMEALREMLEVQNRVAAGAQNLLNMRDLLDGLRKEVVLERDVAVARIEAIRRRIETYNQLDGGRRGVDPRSV
;
A
#
# COMPACT_ATOMS: atom_id res chain seq x y z
N MET A 1 64.79 7.16 -1.46
CA MET A 1 63.66 7.83 -0.78
C MET A 1 62.40 7.47 -1.54
N GLY A 2 61.65 6.49 -1.03
CA GLY A 2 60.44 5.96 -1.66
C GLY A 2 59.19 6.59 -1.07
N GLY A 3 58.24 6.99 -1.92
CA GLY A 3 56.91 7.43 -1.53
C GLY A 3 55.87 6.59 -2.26
N THR A 4 55.26 5.64 -1.56
CA THR A 4 54.08 4.92 -2.04
C THR A 4 52.85 5.73 -1.67
N VAL A 5 52.14 6.25 -2.66
CA VAL A 5 50.82 6.86 -2.49
C VAL A 5 49.81 5.72 -2.35
N SER A 6 49.37 5.46 -1.12
CA SER A 6 48.30 4.52 -0.82
C SER A 6 46.96 5.24 -1.02
N THR A 7 46.33 5.05 -2.16
CA THR A 7 44.97 5.53 -2.42
C THR A 7 44.00 4.59 -1.71
N THR A 8 43.63 4.94 -0.48
CA THR A 8 42.55 4.29 0.25
C THR A 8 41.23 4.67 -0.43
N ALA A 9 40.68 3.77 -1.24
CA ALA A 9 39.30 3.88 -1.68
C ALA A 9 38.40 3.71 -0.44
N SER A 10 37.87 4.83 0.05
CA SER A 10 36.81 4.85 1.05
C SER A 10 35.53 4.42 0.37
N THR A 11 35.31 3.11 0.30
CA THR A 11 34.00 2.54 -0.02
C THR A 11 33.15 2.71 1.24
N THR A 12 32.37 3.78 1.30
CA THR A 12 31.26 3.91 2.25
C THR A 12 30.23 2.84 1.93
N VAL A 13 30.43 1.64 2.48
CA VAL A 13 29.34 0.70 2.73
C VAL A 13 28.40 1.38 3.72
N GLY A 14 27.19 1.71 3.26
CA GLY A 14 26.12 2.26 4.08
C GLY A 14 25.78 1.28 5.19
N ALA A 15 26.43 1.46 6.33
CA ALA A 15 26.16 0.79 7.57
C ALA A 15 24.95 1.43 8.24
N GLY A 16 23.97 0.60 8.59
CA GLY A 16 23.11 0.81 9.74
C GLY A 16 21.93 1.76 9.54
N ALA A 17 20.86 1.28 8.92
CA ALA A 17 19.53 1.74 9.29
C ALA A 17 19.18 1.10 10.64
N SER A 18 19.34 1.92 11.68
CA SER A 18 19.18 1.61 13.08
C SER A 18 17.78 1.13 13.45
N SER A 19 17.78 0.17 14.36
CA SER A 19 16.65 -0.33 15.14
C SER A 19 16.12 0.74 16.11
N GLY A 20 15.37 1.71 15.57
CA GLY A 20 14.44 2.58 16.29
C GLY A 20 13.20 2.80 15.42
N PRO A 21 12.11 3.42 15.93
CA PRO A 21 10.99 3.87 15.09
C PRO A 21 11.45 5.07 14.26
N ILE A 22 12.45 4.84 13.40
CA ILE A 22 12.77 5.72 12.30
C ILE A 22 11.52 5.70 11.44
N ASP A 23 11.02 6.88 11.22
CA ASP A 23 9.84 7.20 10.45
C ASP A 23 10.03 6.69 9.02
N TYR A 24 9.82 5.37 8.84
CA TYR A 24 9.99 4.61 7.60
C TYR A 24 9.12 5.18 6.47
N PHE A 25 8.18 6.04 6.85
CA PHE A 25 7.22 6.70 5.99
C PHE A 25 7.40 8.23 6.01
N ALA A 26 8.43 8.79 6.65
CA ALA A 26 8.72 10.23 6.68
C ALA A 26 8.81 10.80 5.26
N ASP A 27 9.46 10.06 4.37
CA ASP A 27 9.64 10.45 2.97
C ASP A 27 8.32 10.45 2.17
N LEU A 28 7.23 9.93 2.73
CA LEU A 28 5.89 9.97 2.14
C LEU A 28 5.10 11.20 2.59
N ALA A 29 5.50 11.85 3.69
CA ALA A 29 4.79 13.00 4.24
C ALA A 29 4.84 14.18 3.25
N GLY A 30 3.67 14.70 2.86
CA GLY A 30 3.54 15.85 1.95
C GLY A 30 3.59 15.52 0.44
N LYS A 31 3.81 14.25 0.05
CA LYS A 31 3.69 13.84 -1.37
C LYS A 31 2.21 13.70 -1.78
N PRO A 32 1.86 13.88 -3.07
CA PRO A 32 0.50 13.62 -3.52
C PRO A 32 0.15 12.14 -3.34
N PRO A 33 -1.14 11.82 -3.08
CA PRO A 33 -1.62 10.46 -2.81
C PRO A 33 -1.06 9.39 -3.78
N ALA A 34 -1.19 9.59 -5.09
CA ALA A 34 -0.70 8.63 -6.08
C ALA A 34 0.80 8.34 -5.96
N ARG A 35 1.63 9.36 -5.64
CA ARG A 35 3.07 9.19 -5.44
C ARG A 35 3.41 8.53 -4.10
N GLN A 36 2.60 8.74 -3.06
CA GLN A 36 2.78 8.02 -1.80
C GLN A 36 2.52 6.53 -1.99
N LEU A 37 1.46 6.16 -2.71
CA LEU A 37 1.16 4.76 -3.00
C LEU A 37 2.20 4.14 -3.93
N ALA A 38 2.66 4.87 -4.95
CA ALA A 38 3.77 4.42 -5.80
C ALA A 38 5.03 4.09 -4.99
N ALA A 39 5.43 4.99 -4.08
CA ALA A 39 6.59 4.79 -3.22
C ALA A 39 6.38 3.65 -2.22
N LEU A 40 5.17 3.47 -1.69
CA LEU A 40 4.83 2.30 -0.86
C LEU A 40 4.94 0.99 -1.65
N GLN A 41 4.48 0.98 -2.91
CA GLN A 41 4.58 -0.18 -3.80
C GLN A 41 6.05 -0.52 -4.10
N GLU A 42 6.86 0.49 -4.42
CA GLU A 42 8.29 0.33 -4.67
C GLU A 42 9.03 -0.17 -3.43
N MET A 43 8.72 0.38 -2.25
CA MET A 43 9.28 -0.12 -0.99
C MET A 43 8.89 -1.57 -0.74
N LEU A 44 7.64 -1.96 -1.05
CA LEU A 44 7.18 -3.34 -0.92
C LEU A 44 8.00 -4.29 -1.81
N ASP A 45 8.23 -3.91 -3.06
CA ASP A 45 9.01 -4.71 -4.02
C ASP A 45 10.47 -4.88 -3.54
N ILE A 46 11.09 -3.81 -3.05
CA ILE A 46 12.44 -3.87 -2.49
C ILE A 46 12.50 -4.80 -1.28
N GLN A 47 11.55 -4.71 -0.34
CA GLN A 47 11.56 -5.58 0.84
C GLN A 47 11.29 -7.04 0.48
N ASN A 48 10.43 -7.33 -0.51
CA ASN A 48 10.25 -8.69 -1.03
C ASN A 48 11.55 -9.23 -1.62
N ALA A 49 12.26 -8.44 -2.43
CA ALA A 49 13.54 -8.85 -3.01
C ALA A 49 14.62 -9.10 -1.93
N ILE A 50 14.66 -8.28 -0.87
CA ILE A 50 15.56 -8.49 0.27
C ILE A 50 15.23 -9.80 0.98
N LYS A 51 13.94 -10.05 1.26
CA LYS A 51 13.47 -11.29 1.89
C LYS A 51 13.85 -12.51 1.06
N GLU A 52 13.56 -12.50 -0.25
CA GLU A 52 13.91 -13.59 -1.17
C GLU A 52 15.43 -13.79 -1.27
N GLY A 53 16.20 -12.70 -1.29
CA GLY A 53 17.66 -12.75 -1.26
C GLY A 53 18.19 -13.40 0.02
N ALA A 54 17.62 -13.06 1.18
CA ALA A 54 17.97 -13.67 2.45
C ALA A 54 17.62 -15.16 2.50
N GLU A 55 16.43 -15.54 2.02
CA GLU A 55 16.00 -16.94 1.90
C GLU A 55 16.93 -17.76 1.00
N ASN A 56 17.30 -17.20 -0.15
CA ASN A 56 18.23 -17.84 -1.08
C ASN A 56 19.60 -18.08 -0.45
N LEU A 57 20.12 -17.12 0.32
CA LEU A 57 21.40 -17.27 1.02
C LEU A 57 21.32 -18.26 2.19
N LEU A 58 20.19 -18.35 2.90
CA LEU A 58 19.97 -19.34 3.97
C LEU A 58 19.93 -20.78 3.45
N ASN A 59 19.52 -20.97 2.19
CA ASN A 59 19.53 -22.25 1.49
C ASN A 59 20.94 -22.68 1.03
N MET A 60 21.93 -21.79 1.06
CA MET A 60 23.31 -22.09 0.72
C MET A 60 24.13 -22.57 1.94
N PRO A 61 25.22 -23.33 1.72
CA PRO A 61 26.14 -23.71 2.79
C PRO A 61 26.99 -22.49 3.22
N ILE A 62 26.43 -21.66 4.09
CA ILE A 62 27.05 -20.47 4.67
C ILE A 62 27.45 -20.67 6.13
N ALA A 63 28.37 -19.85 6.62
CA ALA A 63 28.80 -19.87 8.03
C ALA A 63 27.64 -19.52 8.98
N ASN A 64 27.59 -20.17 10.16
CA ASN A 64 26.50 -20.00 11.14
C ASN A 64 26.30 -18.54 11.59
N VAL A 65 27.39 -17.77 11.72
CA VAL A 65 27.31 -16.34 12.08
C VAL A 65 26.57 -15.53 11.00
N LEU A 66 26.81 -15.86 9.72
CA LEU A 66 26.12 -15.22 8.59
C LEU A 66 24.66 -15.68 8.50
N ARG A 67 24.40 -16.95 8.85
CA ARG A 67 23.05 -17.53 8.91
C ARG A 67 22.18 -16.81 9.95
N GLU A 68 22.69 -16.59 11.16
CA GLU A 68 21.97 -15.84 12.20
C GLU A 68 21.67 -14.41 11.78
N GLN A 69 22.60 -13.75 11.10
CA GLN A 69 22.39 -12.40 10.58
C GLN A 69 21.32 -12.36 9.49
N LEU A 70 21.31 -13.33 8.58
CA LEU A 70 20.32 -13.43 7.51
C LEU A 70 18.92 -13.77 8.04
N VAL A 71 18.80 -14.59 9.08
CA VAL A 71 17.52 -14.84 9.76
C VAL A 71 16.96 -13.53 10.33
N ARG A 72 17.80 -12.73 11.01
CA ARG A 72 17.37 -11.42 11.53
C ARG A 72 16.97 -10.45 10.43
N GLU A 73 17.69 -10.42 9.31
CA GLU A 73 17.34 -9.56 8.17
C GLU A 73 16.04 -10.02 7.48
N GLN A 74 15.83 -11.33 7.35
CA GLN A 74 14.60 -11.91 6.82
C GLN A 74 13.39 -11.54 7.71
N ASP A 75 13.52 -11.70 9.03
CA ASP A 75 12.47 -11.32 9.99
C ASP A 75 12.19 -9.81 9.95
N ALA A 76 13.23 -8.98 9.85
CA ALA A 76 13.10 -7.53 9.71
C ALA A 76 12.41 -7.13 8.41
N ALA A 77 12.78 -7.74 7.28
CA ALA A 77 12.15 -7.53 5.98
C ALA A 77 10.67 -7.94 6.00
N GLN A 78 10.35 -9.09 6.62
CA GLN A 78 8.98 -9.54 6.81
C GLN A 78 8.15 -8.53 7.64
N GLY A 79 8.70 -8.02 8.74
CA GLY A 79 8.04 -6.98 9.54
C GLY A 79 7.80 -5.67 8.75
N ARG A 80 8.75 -5.25 7.92
CA ARG A 80 8.61 -4.08 7.03
C ARG A 80 7.54 -4.31 5.97
N ILE A 81 7.50 -5.48 5.34
CA ILE A 81 6.45 -5.87 4.36
C ILE A 81 5.06 -5.72 4.99
N GLU A 82 4.87 -6.23 6.21
CA GLU A 82 3.59 -6.12 6.90
C GLU A 82 3.20 -4.68 7.23
N ALA A 83 4.16 -3.86 7.66
CA ALA A 83 3.95 -2.44 7.92
C ALA A 83 3.56 -1.67 6.64
N ILE A 84 4.26 -1.92 5.54
CA ILE A 84 3.97 -1.32 4.23
C ILE A 84 2.58 -1.75 3.75
N ARG A 85 2.25 -3.05 3.82
CA ARG A 85 0.93 -3.57 3.48
C ARG A 85 -0.18 -2.92 4.30
N LYS A 86 0.01 -2.79 5.62
CA LYS A 86 -0.95 -2.08 6.49
C LYS A 86 -1.10 -0.61 6.09
N ARG A 87 -0.03 0.04 5.65
CA ARG A 87 -0.09 1.44 5.21
C ARG A 87 -0.79 1.60 3.86
N ILE A 88 -0.49 0.72 2.89
CA ILE A 88 -1.22 0.64 1.62
C ILE A 88 -2.70 0.37 1.88
N GLN A 89 -3.01 -0.60 2.76
CA GLN A 89 -4.38 -0.91 3.14
C GLN A 89 -5.10 0.30 3.74
N ARG A 90 -4.46 1.03 4.67
CA ARG A 90 -5.04 2.27 5.20
C ARG A 90 -5.22 3.34 4.14
N PHE A 91 -4.34 3.39 3.15
CA PHE A 91 -4.40 4.36 2.07
C PHE A 91 -5.51 4.01 1.05
N THR A 92 -5.76 2.72 0.82
CA THR A 92 -6.89 2.24 0.01
C THR A 92 -8.21 2.36 0.77
N ASP A 93 -8.17 2.17 2.08
CA ASP A 93 -9.33 2.26 2.98
C ASP A 93 -9.65 3.70 3.38
N SER A 94 -8.73 4.66 3.17
CA SER A 94 -8.94 6.10 3.47
C SER A 94 -9.87 6.79 2.46
N VAL A 95 -10.88 6.08 1.99
CA VAL A 95 -12.15 6.73 1.70
C VAL A 95 -12.68 7.15 3.08
N ASP A 96 -12.31 8.36 3.49
CA ASP A 96 -12.66 8.86 4.81
C ASP A 96 -14.16 9.11 4.85
N PHE A 97 -14.91 8.16 5.43
CA PHE A 97 -16.36 8.26 5.56
C PHE A 97 -16.78 9.09 6.78
N THR A 98 -15.84 9.76 7.45
CA THR A 98 -16.13 10.66 8.58
C THR A 98 -17.09 11.78 8.18
N GLU A 99 -17.03 12.28 6.94
CA GLU A 99 -18.00 13.24 6.39
C GLU A 99 -19.43 12.68 6.21
N LEU A 100 -19.60 11.38 6.38
CA LEU A 100 -20.90 10.70 6.29
C LEU A 100 -21.49 10.46 7.67
N GLU A 101 -20.71 10.49 8.76
CA GLU A 101 -21.19 10.10 10.10
C GLU A 101 -22.35 10.96 10.62
N ASP A 102 -22.38 12.24 10.26
CA ASP A 102 -23.44 13.19 10.64
C ASP A 102 -24.66 13.19 9.69
N LYS A 103 -24.57 12.48 8.56
CA LYS A 103 -25.63 12.45 7.53
C LYS A 103 -26.69 11.39 7.84
N SER A 104 -27.93 11.61 7.39
CA SER A 104 -28.98 10.61 7.54
C SER A 104 -28.63 9.33 6.75
N PRO A 105 -29.13 8.13 7.13
CA PRO A 105 -28.82 6.89 6.42
C PRO A 105 -29.14 6.93 4.91
N ALA A 106 -30.14 7.69 4.49
CA ALA A 106 -30.49 7.90 3.08
C ALA A 106 -29.43 8.74 2.35
N GLU A 107 -29.00 9.85 2.94
CA GLU A 107 -27.94 10.73 2.41
C GLU A 107 -26.58 10.03 2.41
N GLN A 108 -26.31 9.19 3.42
CA GLN A 108 -25.11 8.35 3.46
C GLN A 108 -25.08 7.38 2.28
N MET A 109 -26.20 6.72 1.99
CA MET A 109 -26.31 5.79 0.85
C MET A 109 -26.24 6.51 -0.50
N GLU A 110 -26.81 7.71 -0.62
CA GLU A 110 -26.71 8.53 -1.84
C GLU A 110 -25.27 8.96 -2.10
N ALA A 111 -24.57 9.48 -1.09
CA ALA A 111 -23.18 9.89 -1.22
C ALA A 111 -22.23 8.71 -1.48
N LEU A 112 -22.51 7.52 -0.92
CA LEU A 112 -21.76 6.29 -1.27
C LEU A 112 -21.98 5.90 -2.73
N ARG A 113 -23.20 6.05 -3.27
CA ARG A 113 -23.49 5.77 -4.69
C ARG A 113 -22.80 6.77 -5.61
N GLU A 114 -22.83 8.05 -5.27
CA GLU A 114 -22.14 9.11 -6.01
C GLU A 114 -20.64 8.85 -6.03
N MET A 115 -20.06 8.54 -4.88
CA MET A 115 -18.64 8.22 -4.77
C MET A 115 -18.27 6.96 -5.56
N LEU A 116 -19.13 5.94 -5.55
CA LEU A 116 -18.96 4.75 -6.37
C LEU A 116 -18.96 5.10 -7.86
N GLU A 117 -19.86 5.97 -8.32
CA GLU A 117 -19.91 6.42 -9.71
C GLU A 117 -18.65 7.18 -10.11
N VAL A 118 -18.17 8.09 -9.27
CA VAL A 118 -16.92 8.83 -9.49
C VAL A 118 -15.74 7.87 -9.62
N GLN A 119 -15.58 6.92 -8.70
CA GLN A 119 -14.47 5.96 -8.77
C GLN A 119 -14.57 5.05 -10.00
N ASN A 120 -15.78 4.64 -10.42
CA ASN A 120 -15.95 3.90 -11.68
C ASN A 120 -15.53 4.72 -12.90
N ARG A 121 -15.86 6.02 -12.94
CA ARG A 121 -15.41 6.92 -14.02
C ARG A 121 -13.89 7.09 -14.03
N VAL A 122 -13.27 7.23 -12.86
CA VAL A 122 -11.80 7.30 -12.74
C VAL A 122 -11.14 6.01 -13.23
N ALA A 123 -11.61 4.84 -12.78
CA ALA A 123 -11.09 3.55 -13.21
C ALA A 123 -11.25 3.34 -14.73
N ALA A 124 -12.40 3.71 -15.30
CA ALA A 124 -12.65 3.63 -16.73
C ALA A 124 -11.79 4.62 -17.53
N GLY A 125 -11.61 5.86 -17.04
CA GLY A 125 -10.73 6.86 -17.63
C GLY A 125 -9.27 6.39 -17.65
N ALA A 126 -8.80 5.84 -16.53
CA ALA A 126 -7.47 5.26 -16.45
C ALA A 126 -7.30 4.07 -17.40
N GLN A 127 -8.29 3.18 -17.51
CA GLN A 127 -8.27 2.09 -18.49
C GLN A 127 -8.21 2.59 -19.93
N ASN A 128 -8.96 3.65 -20.26
CA ASN A 128 -8.93 4.26 -21.59
C ASN A 128 -7.54 4.82 -21.93
N LEU A 129 -6.89 5.45 -20.95
CA LEU A 129 -5.52 5.92 -21.09
C LEU A 129 -4.54 4.74 -21.28
N LEU A 130 -4.67 3.64 -20.53
CA LEU A 130 -3.80 2.46 -20.71
C LEU A 130 -3.96 1.77 -22.07
N ASN A 131 -5.15 1.89 -22.67
CA ASN A 131 -5.44 1.41 -24.01
C ASN A 131 -4.84 2.32 -25.11
N MET A 132 -4.41 3.55 -24.78
CA MET A 132 -3.67 4.38 -25.71
C MET A 132 -2.25 3.83 -25.89
N ARG A 133 -1.86 3.61 -27.16
CA ARG A 133 -0.62 2.95 -27.53
C ARG A 133 0.63 3.79 -27.26
N ASP A 134 0.47 5.11 -27.17
CA ASP A 134 1.57 6.10 -27.08
C ASP A 134 1.78 6.65 -25.66
N LEU A 135 1.33 5.93 -24.62
CA LEU A 135 1.60 6.34 -23.25
C LEU A 135 3.08 6.14 -22.92
N LEU A 136 3.75 7.22 -22.51
CA LEU A 136 5.09 7.16 -21.93
C LEU A 136 5.12 6.18 -20.76
N ASP A 137 6.16 5.34 -20.67
CA ASP A 137 6.25 4.28 -19.65
C ASP A 137 6.09 4.79 -18.21
N GLY A 138 6.60 5.98 -17.90
CA GLY A 138 6.41 6.63 -16.60
C GLY A 138 4.95 6.99 -16.33
N LEU A 139 4.26 7.53 -17.33
CA LEU A 139 2.84 7.87 -17.25
C LEU A 139 1.97 6.62 -17.21
N ARG A 140 2.39 5.55 -17.89
CA ARG A 140 1.72 4.25 -17.86
C ARG A 140 1.71 3.65 -16.47
N LYS A 141 2.85 3.69 -15.77
CA LYS A 141 2.94 3.28 -14.36
C LYS A 141 1.99 4.08 -13.48
N GLU A 142 1.97 5.40 -13.63
CA GLU A 142 1.08 6.28 -12.86
C GLU A 142 -0.40 5.99 -13.11
N VAL A 143 -0.79 5.80 -14.37
CA VAL A 143 -2.18 5.48 -14.73
C VAL A 143 -2.59 4.07 -14.26
N VAL A 144 -1.69 3.08 -14.27
CA VAL A 144 -1.95 1.76 -13.67
C VAL A 144 -2.22 1.92 -12.18
N LEU A 145 -1.39 2.68 -11.47
CA LEU A 145 -1.56 2.91 -10.03
C LEU A 145 -2.88 3.64 -9.73
N GLU A 146 -3.23 4.67 -10.50
CA GLU A 146 -4.50 5.38 -10.33
C GLU A 146 -5.71 4.46 -10.57
N ARG A 147 -5.63 3.59 -11.58
CA ARG A 147 -6.66 2.57 -11.84
C ARG A 147 -6.80 1.62 -10.66
N ASP A 148 -5.70 1.08 -10.15
CA ASP A 148 -5.71 0.10 -9.08
C ASP A 148 -6.23 0.70 -7.76
N VAL A 149 -5.89 1.97 -7.49
CA VAL A 149 -6.46 2.74 -6.36
C VAL A 149 -7.96 2.92 -6.52
N ALA A 150 -8.42 3.32 -7.72
CA ALA A 150 -9.85 3.49 -7.98
C ALA A 150 -10.62 2.16 -7.82
N VAL A 151 -10.06 1.04 -8.28
CA VAL A 151 -10.64 -0.30 -8.11
C VAL A 151 -10.72 -0.68 -6.62
N ALA A 152 -9.66 -0.47 -5.86
CA ALA A 152 -9.67 -0.75 -4.42
C ALA A 152 -10.72 0.09 -3.68
N ARG A 153 -10.87 1.38 -4.05
CA ARG A 153 -11.91 2.26 -3.49
C ARG A 153 -13.32 1.80 -3.84
N ILE A 154 -13.54 1.34 -5.08
CA ILE A 154 -14.83 0.75 -5.50
C ILE A 154 -15.20 -0.43 -4.60
N GLU A 155 -14.25 -1.33 -4.31
CA GLU A 155 -14.51 -2.48 -3.43
C GLU A 155 -14.84 -2.07 -2.00
N ALA A 156 -14.10 -1.10 -1.45
CA ALA A 156 -14.37 -0.57 -0.11
C ALA A 156 -15.77 0.06 0.00
N ILE A 157 -16.16 0.87 -0.99
CA ILE A 157 -17.49 1.49 -1.06
C ILE A 157 -18.58 0.42 -1.19
N ARG A 158 -18.39 -0.61 -2.02
CA ARG A 158 -19.34 -1.73 -2.15
C ARG A 158 -19.55 -2.47 -0.83
N ARG A 159 -18.47 -2.82 -0.12
CA ARG A 159 -18.57 -3.45 1.22
C ARG A 159 -19.33 -2.58 2.21
N ARG A 160 -19.13 -1.25 2.16
CA ARG A 160 -19.86 -0.32 3.02
C ARG A 160 -21.35 -0.29 2.69
N ILE A 161 -21.71 -0.23 1.41
CA ILE A 161 -23.10 -0.30 0.93
C ILE A 161 -23.76 -1.63 1.36
N GLU A 162 -23.06 -2.75 1.23
CA GLU A 162 -23.55 -4.06 1.69
C GLU A 162 -23.82 -4.08 3.19
N THR A 163 -22.94 -3.45 3.99
CA THR A 163 -23.12 -3.33 5.44
C THR A 163 -24.40 -2.55 5.78
N TYR A 164 -24.66 -1.44 5.09
CA TYR A 164 -25.92 -0.69 5.28
C TYR A 164 -27.15 -1.50 4.89
N ASN A 165 -27.10 -2.20 3.75
CA ASN A 165 -28.22 -3.04 3.30
C ASN A 165 -28.52 -4.18 4.28
N GLN A 166 -27.49 -4.75 4.92
CA GLN A 166 -27.66 -5.79 5.95
C GLN A 166 -28.28 -5.23 7.25
N LEU A 167 -27.91 -4.01 7.65
CA LEU A 167 -28.47 -3.33 8.82
C LEU A 167 -29.93 -2.90 8.62
N ASP A 168 -30.31 -2.48 7.41
CA ASP A 168 -31.68 -2.08 7.09
C ASP A 168 -32.60 -3.30 6.86
N GLY A 169 -32.06 -4.40 6.31
CA GLY A 169 -32.75 -5.68 6.17
C GLY A 169 -33.10 -6.36 7.50
N GLY A 170 -32.33 -6.11 8.56
CA GLY A 170 -32.58 -6.65 9.91
C GLY A 170 -33.74 -5.98 10.68
N ARG A 171 -34.23 -4.81 10.23
CA ARG A 171 -35.32 -4.07 10.91
C ARG A 171 -36.72 -4.34 10.36
N ARG A 172 -36.87 -5.10 9.27
CA ARG A 172 -38.18 -5.50 8.72
C ARG A 172 -38.72 -6.85 9.25
N GLY A 173 -38.05 -7.46 10.22
CA GLY A 173 -38.33 -8.84 10.67
C GLY A 173 -38.92 -9.02 12.06
N VAL A 174 -39.41 -7.96 12.73
CA VAL A 174 -40.09 -8.12 14.03
C VAL A 174 -41.38 -7.32 14.02
N ASP A 175 -42.48 -7.96 13.62
CA ASP A 175 -43.82 -7.54 14.00
C ASP A 175 -44.00 -7.81 15.51
N PRO A 176 -44.18 -6.79 16.38
CA PRO A 176 -44.45 -7.01 17.80
C PRO A 176 -45.94 -7.32 18.08
N ARG A 177 -46.70 -7.77 17.08
CA ARG A 177 -48.16 -7.98 17.18
C ARG A 177 -48.58 -9.42 16.87
N SER A 178 -47.87 -10.39 17.42
CA SER A 178 -48.38 -11.75 17.60
C SER A 178 -48.31 -12.12 19.07
N VAL A 179 -49.27 -11.61 19.84
CA VAL A 179 -49.74 -12.17 21.11
C VAL A 179 -51.25 -12.29 21.00
#